data_AF-A0A524FD06-F1
#
_entry.id   AF-A0A524FD06-F1
#
_cell.length_a   1.000
_cell.length_b   1.000
_cell.length_c   1.000
_cell.angle_alpha   90.00
_cell.angle_beta   90.00
_cell.angle_gamma   90.00
#
_symmetry.space_group_name_H-M   'P 1'
#
loop_
_entity.id
_entity.type
_entity.pdbx_description
1 polymer ?
#
loop_
_entity_poly.entity_id
_entity_poly.type
_entity_poly.pdbx_seq_one_letter_code
_entity_poly.pdbx_strand_id
1 'polypeptide(L)'
;MTDKNSESPDSQEPSRKDFEWEYCPSCGIKLPRVEGLRFCTKCGIDLVYIKEHKSLPPSQVATTYQPQTYYRTYRETLSDDEILHTKGRRLWGNLPSIGLPLLAFIVMNGLILGIIFALVFIVPNINFVISLISNPFFIVFSTLAELILIIIPLWYVRKYLRNPSLENRLDLLGFTIKGYNKNELFKEILIGIAFAFIGILLVAGASIAIEAFLRYALGIRIIREGPSSDVEYIITGMDVLVLILMILMMLFVVGPCEEILFRGFMQRGLVRTLGDTWGILITAIIFAAIHLVTLFFYILNPVVFIILFIYLFAPYIAISLMLGLMFRWRNENLIAVTVTHGVYNSLTLLIAFLFMLFY
;
A
#
# COMPACT_ATOMS: atom_id res chain seq x y z
N MET A 1 -82.32 -12.39 34.91
CA MET A 1 -81.11 -11.64 34.48
C MET A 1 -80.56 -11.01 35.75
N THR A 2 -79.82 -11.80 36.56
CA THR A 2 -78.33 -11.83 36.67
C THR A 2 -77.79 -10.49 37.18
N ASP A 3 -77.03 -10.31 38.26
CA ASP A 3 -76.51 -11.11 39.39
C ASP A 3 -76.09 -10.07 40.46
N LYS A 4 -76.51 -10.21 41.72
CA LYS A 4 -75.70 -10.47 42.94
C LYS A 4 -74.29 -9.83 43.05
N ASN A 5 -74.15 -9.03 44.12
CA ASN A 5 -73.07 -8.95 45.12
C ASN A 5 -71.61 -9.23 44.71
N SER A 6 -70.71 -8.30 45.03
CA SER A 6 -69.64 -8.59 46.01
C SER A 6 -68.94 -7.32 46.47
N GLU A 7 -68.66 -7.31 47.77
CA GLU A 7 -67.93 -6.32 48.55
C GLU A 7 -66.54 -6.05 47.96
N SER A 8 -66.04 -4.82 48.07
CA SER A 8 -64.60 -4.55 47.98
C SER A 8 -64.04 -4.35 49.39
N PRO A 9 -63.43 -5.38 50.00
CA PRO A 9 -62.65 -5.19 51.21
C PRO A 9 -61.20 -4.84 50.87
N ASP A 10 -60.59 -4.07 51.77
CA ASP A 10 -59.15 -3.94 51.97
C ASP A 10 -58.33 -3.10 50.98
N SER A 11 -58.43 -1.78 51.15
CA SER A 11 -57.28 -0.89 51.03
C SER A 11 -56.35 -1.09 52.24
N GLN A 12 -55.59 -2.19 52.27
CA GLN A 12 -54.44 -2.29 53.18
C GLN A 12 -53.28 -1.48 52.58
N GLU A 13 -53.00 -0.31 53.16
CA GLU A 13 -51.75 0.40 52.95
C GLU A 13 -50.57 -0.53 53.29
N PRO A 14 -49.65 -0.84 52.34
CA PRO A 14 -48.50 -1.65 52.68
C PRO A 14 -47.58 -0.85 53.60
N SER A 15 -47.35 -1.41 54.79
CA SER A 15 -46.54 -0.88 55.88
C SER A 15 -45.28 -0.14 55.41
N ARG A 16 -45.15 1.12 55.82
CA ARG A 16 -43.95 1.95 55.67
C ARG A 16 -42.75 1.25 56.33
N LYS A 17 -41.71 0.95 55.55
CA LYS A 17 -40.45 0.41 56.07
C LYS A 17 -39.29 1.18 55.48
N ASP A 18 -38.57 1.88 56.35
CA ASP A 18 -37.28 2.47 56.02
C ASP A 18 -36.27 1.38 55.61
N PHE A 19 -35.43 1.71 54.63
CA PHE A 19 -34.35 0.84 54.17
C PHE A 19 -33.06 1.20 54.91
N GLU A 20 -32.44 0.21 55.57
CA GLU A 20 -31.15 0.37 56.26
C GLU A 20 -29.94 0.38 55.29
N TRP A 21 -30.16 0.24 53.98
CA TRP A 21 -29.09 0.19 53.00
C TRP A 21 -28.69 1.57 52.51
N GLU A 22 -27.42 1.93 52.75
CA GLU A 22 -26.84 3.15 52.19
C GLU A 22 -26.52 3.00 50.68
N TYR A 23 -26.33 1.77 50.20
CA TYR A 23 -25.98 1.46 48.81
C TYR A 23 -26.89 0.37 48.22
N CYS A 24 -27.14 0.45 46.90
CA CYS A 24 -27.89 -0.56 46.16
C CYS A 24 -27.11 -1.88 46.11
N PRO A 25 -27.70 -3.02 46.56
CA PRO A 25 -27.01 -4.31 46.60
C PRO A 25 -26.71 -4.91 45.22
N SER A 26 -27.33 -4.40 44.16
CA SER A 26 -27.11 -4.88 42.78
C SER A 26 -26.08 -4.06 42.01
N CYS A 27 -26.13 -2.72 42.07
CA CYS A 27 -25.27 -1.86 41.25
C CYS A 27 -24.31 -0.95 42.04
N GLY A 28 -24.34 -1.01 43.37
CA GLY A 28 -23.42 -0.30 44.26
C GLY A 28 -23.60 1.22 44.32
N ILE A 29 -24.66 1.80 43.75
CA ILE A 29 -24.90 3.25 43.87
C ILE A 29 -25.46 3.62 45.25
N LYS A 30 -25.10 4.80 45.75
CA LYS A 30 -25.68 5.36 46.99
C LYS A 30 -27.17 5.63 46.79
N LEU A 31 -28.01 5.14 47.70
CA LEU A 31 -29.46 5.32 47.63
C LEU A 31 -29.87 6.68 48.23
N PRO A 32 -30.82 7.40 47.61
CA PRO A 32 -31.36 8.63 48.18
C PRO A 32 -32.17 8.30 49.45
N ARG A 33 -32.01 9.12 50.50
CA ARG A 33 -32.79 9.00 51.75
C ARG A 33 -34.16 9.65 51.58
N VAL A 34 -35.04 8.97 50.86
CA VAL A 34 -36.44 9.37 50.65
C VAL A 34 -37.36 8.27 51.18
N GLU A 35 -38.45 8.67 51.82
CA GLU A 35 -39.46 7.73 52.33
C GLU A 35 -40.12 6.99 51.15
N GLY A 36 -40.24 5.66 51.26
CA GLY A 36 -40.96 4.84 50.27
C GLY A 36 -40.16 4.45 49.01
N LEU A 37 -38.83 4.49 49.04
CA LEU A 37 -38.00 4.09 47.89
C LEU A 37 -38.13 2.60 47.52
N ARG A 38 -38.95 2.29 46.52
CA ARG A 38 -39.15 0.91 46.05
C ARG A 38 -38.09 0.44 45.04
N PHE A 39 -37.64 1.31 44.15
CA PHE A 39 -36.72 0.96 43.06
C PHE A 39 -35.40 1.74 43.15
N CYS A 40 -34.30 1.10 42.76
CA CYS A 40 -33.01 1.78 42.62
C CYS A 40 -33.05 2.79 41.47
N THR A 41 -32.63 4.02 41.72
CA THR A 41 -32.62 5.11 40.72
C THR A 41 -31.64 4.88 39.57
N LYS A 42 -30.64 3.98 39.71
CA LYS A 42 -29.66 3.68 38.65
C LYS A 42 -30.00 2.42 37.86
N CYS A 43 -30.13 1.28 38.54
CA CYS A 43 -30.34 -0.01 37.86
C CYS A 43 -31.81 -0.46 37.82
N GLY A 44 -32.73 0.30 38.44
CA GLY A 44 -34.15 -0.02 38.43
C GLY A 44 -34.53 -1.27 39.24
N ILE A 45 -33.64 -1.79 40.09
CA ILE A 45 -33.94 -2.99 40.87
C ILE A 45 -34.97 -2.74 41.96
N ASP A 46 -35.92 -3.67 42.13
CA ASP A 46 -36.90 -3.63 43.21
C ASP A 46 -36.20 -3.97 44.54
N LEU A 47 -35.99 -2.94 45.36
CA LEU A 47 -35.33 -3.02 46.65
C LEU A 47 -36.24 -3.67 47.71
N VAL A 48 -37.57 -3.52 47.59
CA VAL A 48 -38.54 -4.19 48.49
C VAL A 48 -38.47 -5.70 48.26
N TYR A 49 -38.46 -6.13 47.00
CA TYR A 49 -38.39 -7.54 46.64
C TYR A 49 -37.13 -8.22 47.22
N ILE A 50 -35.96 -7.58 47.07
CA ILE A 50 -34.69 -8.11 47.62
C ILE A 50 -34.77 -8.21 49.15
N LYS A 51 -35.34 -7.21 49.82
CA LYS A 51 -35.46 -7.20 51.29
C LYS A 51 -36.34 -8.36 51.79
N GLU A 52 -37.42 -8.66 51.08
CA GLU A 52 -38.38 -9.71 51.45
C GLU A 52 -37.88 -11.12 51.08
N HIS A 53 -37.36 -11.29 49.87
CA HIS A 53 -37.05 -12.62 49.31
C HIS A 53 -35.57 -13.00 49.44
N LYS A 54 -34.71 -12.06 49.86
CA LYS A 54 -33.24 -12.20 49.93
C LYS A 54 -32.62 -12.71 48.62
N SER A 55 -33.28 -12.46 47.49
CA SER A 55 -32.90 -12.89 46.14
C SER A 55 -33.21 -11.80 45.12
N LEU A 56 -32.60 -11.88 43.94
CA LEU A 56 -32.84 -10.93 42.85
C LEU A 56 -34.19 -11.21 42.16
N PRO A 57 -34.94 -10.17 41.73
CA PRO A 57 -36.18 -10.36 40.98
C PRO A 57 -35.95 -11.16 39.70
N PRO A 58 -36.82 -12.14 39.37
CA PRO A 58 -36.66 -13.01 38.20
C PRO A 58 -36.52 -12.26 36.87
N SER A 59 -37.16 -11.09 36.74
CA SER A 59 -37.13 -10.26 35.53
C SER A 59 -35.80 -9.56 35.26
N GLN A 60 -34.88 -9.50 36.23
CA GLN A 60 -33.59 -8.80 36.12
C GLN A 60 -32.36 -9.71 36.18
N VAL A 61 -32.56 -11.01 36.46
CA VAL A 61 -31.48 -12.02 36.34
C VAL A 61 -31.01 -12.15 34.89
N ALA A 62 -31.89 -11.88 33.91
CA ALA A 62 -31.57 -11.98 32.48
C ALA A 62 -30.69 -10.86 31.93
N THR A 63 -30.62 -9.68 32.59
CA THR A 63 -29.96 -8.49 32.04
C THR A 63 -28.55 -8.21 32.58
N THR A 64 -28.08 -8.94 33.59
CA THR A 64 -26.84 -8.59 34.31
C THR A 64 -25.63 -9.48 33.98
N TYR A 65 -25.75 -10.41 33.03
CA TYR A 65 -24.61 -11.19 32.53
C TYR A 65 -24.48 -11.04 31.01
N GLN A 66 -24.05 -9.86 30.56
CA GLN A 66 -23.30 -9.74 29.32
C GLN A 66 -21.84 -9.88 29.73
N PRO A 67 -21.20 -11.06 29.56
CA PRO A 67 -19.75 -11.10 29.68
C PRO A 67 -19.25 -10.10 28.64
N GLN A 68 -18.58 -9.04 29.09
CA GLN A 68 -17.75 -8.23 28.21
C GLN A 68 -16.68 -9.18 27.69
N THR A 69 -16.97 -9.83 26.57
CA THR A 69 -15.96 -10.46 25.73
C THR A 69 -15.08 -9.31 25.26
N TYR A 70 -14.01 -9.08 26.03
CA TYR A 70 -12.83 -8.40 25.57
C TYR A 70 -12.32 -9.25 24.40
N TYR A 71 -12.86 -9.03 23.20
CA TYR A 71 -12.31 -9.55 21.97
C TYR A 71 -10.95 -8.88 21.82
N ARG A 72 -9.94 -9.48 22.46
CA ARG A 72 -8.55 -9.31 22.06
C ARG A 72 -8.56 -9.70 20.60
N THR A 73 -8.51 -8.71 19.70
CA THR A 73 -8.46 -8.94 18.27
C THR A 73 -7.13 -9.64 18.01
N TYR A 74 -7.10 -10.97 18.16
CA TYR A 74 -5.99 -11.77 17.69
C TYR A 74 -5.95 -11.50 16.19
N ARG A 75 -4.92 -10.78 15.76
CA ARG A 75 -4.65 -10.62 14.33
C ARG A 75 -4.36 -12.02 13.81
N GLU A 76 -5.35 -12.60 13.14
CA GLU A 76 -5.27 -13.95 12.60
C GLU A 76 -4.11 -13.99 11.59
N THR A 77 -3.07 -14.75 11.93
CA THR A 77 -1.89 -14.92 11.09
C THR A 77 -2.17 -15.96 10.03
N LEU A 78 -1.79 -15.69 8.78
CA LEU A 78 -1.98 -16.59 7.64
C LEU A 78 -1.14 -17.86 7.82
N SER A 79 -1.78 -19.02 7.61
CA SER A 79 -1.05 -20.28 7.38
C SER A 79 -0.48 -20.31 5.96
N ASP A 80 0.47 -21.21 5.73
CA ASP A 80 1.19 -21.30 4.46
C ASP A 80 0.25 -21.59 3.27
N ASP A 81 -0.82 -22.38 3.49
CA ASP A 81 -1.84 -22.67 2.47
C ASP A 81 -2.74 -21.47 2.15
N GLU A 82 -2.91 -20.54 3.08
CA GLU A 82 -3.77 -19.36 2.92
C GLU A 82 -3.09 -18.21 2.17
N ILE A 83 -1.75 -18.21 2.07
CA ILE A 83 -0.95 -17.11 1.50
C ILE A 83 -1.35 -16.80 0.06
N LEU A 84 -1.59 -17.84 -0.74
CA LEU A 84 -1.96 -17.71 -2.15
C LEU A 84 -3.42 -17.30 -2.36
N HIS A 85 -4.25 -17.37 -1.31
CA HIS A 85 -5.70 -17.15 -1.37
C HIS A 85 -6.14 -15.93 -0.54
N THR A 86 -5.46 -14.80 -0.74
CA THR A 86 -5.69 -13.56 0.03
C THR A 86 -6.64 -12.55 -0.63
N LYS A 87 -7.29 -12.90 -1.76
CA LYS A 87 -8.15 -11.99 -2.55
C LYS A 87 -9.29 -11.31 -1.77
N GLY A 88 -9.93 -12.05 -0.86
CA GLY A 88 -11.02 -11.54 -0.02
C GLY A 88 -10.57 -10.98 1.34
N ARG A 89 -9.28 -11.09 1.68
CA ARG A 89 -8.79 -10.72 3.01
C ARG A 89 -8.21 -9.31 3.01
N ARG A 90 -8.61 -8.51 4.00
CA ARG A 90 -8.00 -7.21 4.26
C ARG A 90 -6.65 -7.42 4.96
N LEU A 91 -5.56 -7.12 4.25
CA LEU A 91 -4.19 -7.32 4.76
C LEU A 91 -3.71 -6.12 5.60
N TRP A 92 -3.34 -5.02 4.94
CA TRP A 92 -2.95 -3.76 5.59
C TRP A 92 -3.81 -2.59 5.11
N GLY A 93 -3.83 -1.51 5.90
CA GLY A 93 -4.59 -0.30 5.60
C GLY A 93 -3.88 0.62 4.61
N ASN A 94 -4.58 1.67 4.17
CA ASN A 94 -4.07 2.66 3.20
C ASN A 94 -2.75 3.30 3.64
N LEU A 95 -2.63 3.63 4.93
CA LEU A 95 -1.46 4.34 5.45
C LEU A 95 -0.18 3.51 5.29
N PRO A 96 -0.10 2.24 5.73
CA PRO A 96 1.01 1.37 5.37
C PRO A 96 1.22 1.22 3.87
N SER A 97 0.14 1.03 3.09
CA SER A 97 0.22 0.81 1.64
C SER A 97 0.93 1.95 0.91
N ILE A 98 0.78 3.19 1.35
CA ILE A 98 1.39 4.36 0.72
C ILE A 98 2.68 4.77 1.45
N GLY A 99 2.62 4.87 2.78
CA GLY A 99 3.71 5.44 3.57
C GLY A 99 4.99 4.61 3.54
N LEU A 100 4.88 3.28 3.55
CA LEU A 100 6.08 2.42 3.55
C LEU A 100 6.80 2.39 2.21
N PRO A 101 6.10 2.31 1.05
CA PRO A 101 6.77 2.49 -0.23
C PRO A 101 7.43 3.85 -0.42
N LEU A 102 6.76 4.93 -0.02
CA LEU A 102 7.36 6.25 -0.08
C LEU A 102 8.58 6.37 0.83
N LEU A 103 8.52 5.79 2.04
CA LEU A 103 9.68 5.70 2.92
C LEU A 103 10.82 4.91 2.27
N ALA A 104 10.54 3.77 1.63
CA ALA A 104 11.55 2.98 0.95
C ALA A 104 12.22 3.76 -0.18
N PHE A 105 11.43 4.48 -0.97
CA PHE A 105 11.92 5.36 -2.02
C PHE A 105 12.79 6.50 -1.47
N ILE A 106 12.37 7.15 -0.37
CA ILE A 106 13.15 8.20 0.28
C ILE A 106 14.47 7.65 0.84
N VAL A 107 14.45 6.49 1.50
CA VAL A 107 15.65 5.84 2.05
C VAL A 107 16.62 5.46 0.94
N MET A 108 16.11 4.92 -0.18
CA MET A 108 16.91 4.59 -1.35
C MET A 108 17.62 5.82 -1.93
N ASN A 109 16.87 6.89 -2.22
CA ASN A 109 17.46 8.13 -2.76
C ASN A 109 18.39 8.79 -1.74
N GLY A 110 18.02 8.78 -0.45
CA GLY A 110 18.84 9.28 0.64
C GLY A 110 20.18 8.54 0.77
N LEU A 111 20.21 7.22 0.51
CA LEU A 111 21.46 6.46 0.46
C LEU A 111 22.36 6.96 -0.67
N ILE A 112 21.83 7.10 -1.88
CA ILE A 112 22.59 7.57 -3.05
C ILE A 112 23.14 8.98 -2.79
N LEU A 113 22.28 9.91 -2.35
CA LEU A 113 22.67 11.27 -2.00
C LEU A 113 23.69 11.31 -0.86
N GLY A 114 23.55 10.44 0.15
CA GLY A 114 24.49 10.32 1.26
C GLY A 114 25.87 9.85 0.81
N ILE A 115 25.93 8.89 -0.13
CA ILE A 115 27.19 8.44 -0.75
C ILE A 115 27.84 9.58 -1.54
N ILE A 116 27.07 10.27 -2.40
CA ILE A 116 27.58 11.40 -3.19
C ILE A 116 28.07 12.52 -2.27
N PHE A 117 27.32 12.86 -1.23
CA PHE A 117 27.71 13.84 -0.23
C PHE A 117 29.04 13.44 0.43
N ALA A 118 29.15 12.21 0.94
CA ALA A 118 30.38 11.72 1.55
C ALA A 118 31.58 11.80 0.58
N LEU A 119 31.40 11.47 -0.71
CA LEU A 119 32.44 11.59 -1.73
C LEU A 119 32.94 13.03 -1.90
N VAL A 120 32.03 14.02 -1.89
CA VAL A 120 32.39 15.45 -1.98
C VAL A 120 33.26 15.90 -0.80
N PHE A 121 33.01 15.38 0.40
CA PHE A 121 33.82 15.74 1.59
C PHE A 121 35.14 14.97 1.68
N ILE A 122 35.18 13.73 1.22
CA ILE A 122 36.39 12.88 1.28
C ILE A 122 37.37 13.25 0.17
N VAL A 123 36.87 13.56 -1.02
CA VAL A 123 37.72 13.85 -2.18
C VAL A 123 37.80 15.35 -2.43
N PRO A 124 38.96 16.00 -2.19
CA PRO A 124 39.11 17.45 -2.26
C PRO A 124 39.10 18.03 -3.69
N ASN A 125 38.72 17.24 -4.70
CA ASN A 125 38.63 17.66 -6.10
C ASN A 125 37.22 17.43 -6.64
N ILE A 126 36.45 18.52 -6.74
CA ILE A 126 35.05 18.48 -7.20
C ILE A 126 34.92 17.98 -8.65
N ASN A 127 35.87 18.31 -9.53
CA ASN A 127 35.84 17.86 -10.92
C ASN A 127 36.02 16.34 -11.01
N PHE A 128 36.88 15.78 -10.15
CA PHE A 128 37.02 14.33 -10.05
C PHE A 128 35.73 13.69 -9.54
N VAL A 129 35.09 14.26 -8.50
CA VAL A 129 33.81 13.74 -8.00
C VAL A 129 32.73 13.78 -9.07
N ILE A 130 32.60 14.87 -9.83
CA ILE A 130 31.68 14.98 -10.97
C ILE A 130 31.99 13.90 -12.01
N SER A 131 33.26 13.71 -12.38
CA SER A 131 33.64 12.67 -13.33
C SER A 131 33.33 11.24 -12.83
N LEU A 132 33.40 11.02 -11.52
CA LEU A 132 33.09 9.74 -10.90
C LEU A 132 31.59 9.45 -10.89
N ILE A 133 30.76 10.43 -10.49
CA ILE A 133 29.30 10.24 -10.44
C ILE A 133 28.68 10.19 -11.84
N SER A 134 29.29 10.87 -12.80
CA SER A 134 28.91 10.78 -14.22
C SER A 134 29.47 9.55 -14.92
N ASN A 135 30.28 8.73 -14.25
CA ASN A 135 30.82 7.51 -14.84
C ASN A 135 29.68 6.48 -15.04
N PRO A 136 29.50 5.90 -16.23
CA PRO A 136 28.41 4.97 -16.47
C PRO A 136 28.43 3.72 -15.57
N PHE A 137 29.62 3.26 -15.14
CA PHE A 137 29.71 2.18 -14.15
C PHE A 137 29.21 2.61 -12.77
N PHE A 138 29.47 3.86 -12.34
CA PHE A 138 28.91 4.37 -11.10
C PHE A 138 27.38 4.33 -11.14
N ILE A 139 26.80 4.71 -12.28
CA ILE A 139 25.34 4.66 -12.48
C ILE A 139 24.84 3.21 -12.40
N VAL A 140 25.47 2.28 -13.13
CA VAL A 140 25.17 0.82 -13.02
C VAL A 140 25.19 0.37 -11.57
N PHE A 141 26.26 0.65 -10.82
CA PHE A 141 26.36 0.21 -9.42
C PHE A 141 25.38 0.94 -8.49
N SER A 142 25.03 2.19 -8.78
CA SER A 142 24.05 2.94 -8.00
C SER A 142 22.65 2.34 -8.09
N THR A 143 22.30 1.65 -9.20
CA THR A 143 21.02 0.92 -9.33
C THR A 143 20.87 -0.19 -8.28
N LEU A 144 21.96 -0.72 -7.71
CA LEU A 144 21.89 -1.69 -6.62
C LEU A 144 21.23 -1.11 -5.36
N ALA A 145 21.17 0.22 -5.22
CA ALA A 145 20.43 0.87 -4.14
C ALA A 145 18.93 0.49 -4.16
N GLU A 146 18.38 0.12 -5.32
CA GLU A 146 16.99 -0.31 -5.46
C GLU A 146 16.66 -1.60 -4.71
N LEU A 147 17.67 -2.38 -4.32
CA LEU A 147 17.49 -3.49 -3.38
C LEU A 147 16.87 -3.03 -2.05
N ILE A 148 16.95 -1.74 -1.70
CA ILE A 148 16.23 -1.19 -0.52
C ILE A 148 14.71 -1.31 -0.68
N LEU A 149 14.19 -1.19 -1.90
CA LEU A 149 12.76 -1.20 -2.18
C LEU A 149 12.09 -2.52 -1.77
N ILE A 150 12.82 -3.64 -1.80
CA ILE A 150 12.28 -4.95 -1.37
C ILE A 150 12.35 -5.17 0.14
N ILE A 151 13.32 -4.55 0.84
CA ILE A 151 13.61 -4.81 2.26
C ILE A 151 12.42 -4.42 3.15
N ILE A 152 11.85 -3.23 2.94
CA ILE A 152 10.77 -2.69 3.78
C ILE A 152 9.47 -3.51 3.65
N PRO A 153 8.97 -3.82 2.43
CA PRO A 153 7.82 -4.72 2.26
C PRO A 153 8.04 -6.08 2.93
N LEU A 154 9.18 -6.73 2.67
CA LEU A 154 9.51 -8.05 3.24
C LEU A 154 9.54 -8.02 4.77
N TRP A 155 10.09 -6.96 5.36
CA TRP A 155 10.09 -6.80 6.81
C TRP A 155 8.67 -6.59 7.35
N TYR A 156 7.86 -5.75 6.70
CA TYR A 156 6.53 -5.42 7.20
C TYR A 156 5.54 -6.58 7.12
N VAL A 157 5.56 -7.36 6.04
CA VAL A 157 4.58 -8.46 5.84
C VAL A 157 4.80 -9.64 6.79
N ARG A 158 5.98 -9.75 7.42
CA ARG A 158 6.33 -10.77 8.43
C ARG A 158 5.23 -10.96 9.49
N LYS A 159 4.62 -9.87 9.96
CA LYS A 159 3.63 -9.91 11.04
C LYS A 159 2.28 -10.53 10.67
N TYR A 160 2.06 -10.81 9.38
CA TYR A 160 0.84 -11.43 8.87
C TYR A 160 0.98 -12.93 8.65
N LEU A 161 2.19 -13.48 8.80
CA LEU A 161 2.51 -14.87 8.51
C LEU A 161 2.72 -15.64 9.81
N ARG A 162 2.15 -16.85 9.89
CA ARG A 162 2.42 -17.77 10.99
C ARG A 162 3.88 -18.26 10.96
N ASN A 163 4.37 -18.57 9.76
CA ASN A 163 5.77 -18.89 9.49
C ASN A 163 6.40 -17.85 8.55
N PRO A 164 7.13 -16.84 9.08
CA PRO A 164 7.62 -15.74 8.26
C PRO A 164 8.97 -16.04 7.59
N SER A 165 9.07 -17.15 6.85
CA SER A 165 10.21 -17.44 5.98
C SER A 165 10.32 -16.40 4.86
N LEU A 166 11.50 -16.28 4.20
CA LEU A 166 11.67 -15.37 3.07
C LEU A 166 10.71 -15.72 1.92
N GLU A 167 10.56 -17.01 1.65
CA GLU A 167 9.65 -17.56 0.64
C GLU A 167 8.21 -17.16 0.91
N ASN A 168 7.69 -17.39 2.13
CA ASN A 168 6.31 -17.05 2.48
C ASN A 168 6.04 -15.52 2.42
N ARG A 169 7.06 -14.69 2.66
CA ARG A 169 6.94 -13.23 2.50
C ARG A 169 6.85 -12.83 1.03
N LEU A 170 7.69 -13.43 0.17
CA LEU A 170 7.65 -13.21 -1.27
C LEU A 170 6.33 -13.72 -1.87
N ASP A 171 5.86 -14.89 -1.41
CA ASP A 171 4.58 -15.46 -1.81
C ASP A 171 3.42 -14.53 -1.49
N LEU A 172 3.39 -13.96 -0.28
CA LEU A 172 2.36 -13.00 0.12
C LEU A 172 2.37 -11.72 -0.71
N LEU A 173 3.55 -11.31 -1.17
CA LEU A 173 3.71 -10.17 -2.08
C LEU A 173 3.37 -10.54 -3.53
N GLY A 174 3.19 -11.82 -3.84
CA GLY A 174 2.85 -12.32 -5.17
C GLY A 174 4.05 -12.69 -6.03
N PHE A 175 5.26 -12.65 -5.48
CA PHE A 175 6.47 -13.13 -6.16
C PHE A 175 6.66 -14.62 -5.88
N THR A 176 5.86 -15.44 -6.57
CA THR A 176 5.81 -16.89 -6.33
C THR A 176 5.71 -17.70 -7.61
N ILE A 177 6.41 -18.83 -7.62
CA ILE A 177 6.29 -19.89 -8.63
C ILE A 177 5.38 -21.04 -8.16
N LYS A 178 4.86 -20.98 -6.93
CA LYS A 178 3.98 -22.02 -6.38
C LYS A 178 2.69 -22.10 -7.20
N GLY A 179 2.26 -23.32 -7.48
CA GLY A 179 1.07 -23.59 -8.30
C GLY A 179 1.32 -23.53 -9.82
N TYR A 180 2.54 -23.22 -10.28
CA TYR A 180 2.90 -23.23 -11.69
C TYR A 180 3.70 -24.49 -12.04
N ASN A 181 3.32 -25.17 -13.12
CA ASN A 181 4.20 -26.12 -13.79
C ASN A 181 5.18 -25.38 -14.73
N LYS A 182 6.21 -26.09 -15.23
CA LYS A 182 7.24 -25.49 -16.11
C LYS A 182 6.65 -24.82 -17.36
N ASN A 183 5.59 -25.40 -17.93
CA ASN A 183 4.96 -24.88 -19.15
C ASN A 183 4.14 -23.62 -18.85
N GLU A 184 3.47 -23.55 -17.72
CA GLU A 184 2.72 -22.38 -17.27
C GLU A 184 3.67 -21.23 -16.91
N LEU A 185 4.79 -21.54 -16.23
CA LEU A 185 5.83 -20.55 -15.96
C LEU A 185 6.39 -19.97 -17.25
N PHE A 186 6.70 -20.83 -18.23
CA PHE A 186 7.16 -20.38 -19.55
C PHE A 186 6.12 -19.50 -20.26
N LYS A 187 4.82 -19.82 -20.13
CA LYS A 187 3.73 -18.96 -20.63
C LYS A 187 3.71 -17.60 -19.94
N GLU A 188 3.87 -17.51 -18.62
CA GLU A 188 3.93 -16.21 -17.92
C GLU A 188 5.11 -15.36 -18.40
N ILE A 189 6.27 -15.98 -18.60
CA ILE A 189 7.45 -15.28 -19.14
C ILE A 189 7.17 -14.77 -20.56
N LEU A 190 6.57 -15.59 -21.43
CA LEU A 190 6.23 -15.20 -22.79
C LEU A 190 5.18 -14.07 -22.83
N ILE A 191 4.16 -14.13 -21.96
CA ILE A 191 3.19 -13.05 -21.77
C ILE A 191 3.93 -11.79 -21.32
N GLY A 192 4.84 -11.91 -20.36
CA GLY A 192 5.66 -10.80 -19.87
C GLY A 192 6.43 -10.10 -20.99
N ILE A 193 7.14 -10.87 -21.81
CA ILE A 193 7.90 -10.37 -22.97
C ILE A 193 6.97 -9.71 -23.99
N ALA A 194 5.85 -10.34 -24.34
CA ALA A 194 4.90 -9.77 -25.30
C ALA A 194 4.33 -8.43 -24.82
N PHE A 195 3.96 -8.33 -23.53
CA PHE A 195 3.48 -7.08 -22.94
C PHE A 195 4.56 -6.01 -22.83
N ALA A 196 5.86 -6.36 -22.81
CA ALA A 196 6.93 -5.37 -22.86
C ALA A 196 6.91 -4.61 -24.20
N PHE A 197 6.73 -5.31 -25.33
CA PHE A 197 6.58 -4.67 -26.65
C PHE A 197 5.31 -3.82 -26.74
N ILE A 198 4.20 -4.30 -26.17
CA ILE A 198 2.96 -3.50 -26.05
C ILE A 198 3.22 -2.24 -25.21
N GLY A 199 3.98 -2.36 -24.12
CA GLY A 199 4.40 -1.24 -23.28
C GLY A 199 5.21 -0.20 -24.03
N ILE A 200 6.14 -0.60 -24.91
CA ILE A 200 6.88 0.32 -25.79
C ILE A 200 5.92 1.13 -26.66
N LEU A 201 4.99 0.45 -27.35
CA LEU A 201 4.00 1.12 -28.21
C LEU A 201 3.06 2.02 -27.42
N LEU A 202 2.63 1.58 -26.23
CA LEU A 202 1.78 2.36 -25.32
C LEU A 202 2.47 3.65 -24.88
N VAL A 203 3.72 3.56 -24.43
CA VAL A 203 4.49 4.71 -23.95
C VAL A 203 4.85 5.65 -25.08
N ALA A 204 5.26 5.13 -26.24
CA ALA A 204 5.49 5.95 -27.43
C ALA A 204 4.20 6.68 -27.86
N GLY A 205 3.07 5.96 -27.90
CA GLY A 205 1.76 6.53 -28.21
C GLY A 205 1.33 7.61 -27.21
N ALA A 206 1.49 7.36 -25.91
CA ALA A 206 1.21 8.34 -24.85
C ALA A 206 2.10 9.60 -24.99
N SER A 207 3.38 9.41 -25.30
CA SER A 207 4.34 10.50 -25.51
C SER A 207 3.99 11.35 -26.73
N ILE A 208 3.62 10.72 -27.86
CA ILE A 208 3.17 11.42 -29.07
C ILE A 208 1.85 12.16 -28.80
N ALA A 209 0.91 11.51 -28.10
CA ALA A 209 -0.39 12.12 -27.79
C ALA A 209 -0.25 13.35 -26.89
N ILE A 210 0.60 13.28 -25.85
CA ILE A 210 0.81 14.43 -24.97
C ILE A 210 1.58 15.55 -25.67
N GLU A 211 2.56 15.23 -26.51
CA GLU A 211 3.29 16.22 -27.32
C GLU A 211 2.34 16.93 -28.31
N ALA A 212 1.47 16.18 -28.98
CA ALA A 212 0.44 16.74 -29.84
C ALA A 212 -0.53 17.63 -29.06
N PHE A 213 -0.96 17.20 -27.86
CA PHE A 213 -1.81 18.02 -26.99
C PHE A 213 -1.12 19.34 -26.61
N LEU A 214 0.13 19.30 -26.13
CA LEU A 214 0.89 20.51 -25.79
C LEU A 214 1.04 21.45 -26.99
N ARG A 215 1.32 20.89 -28.18
CA ARG A 215 1.50 21.67 -29.41
C ARG A 215 0.22 22.32 -29.91
N TYR A 216 -0.86 21.54 -30.02
CA TYR A 216 -2.08 22.00 -30.68
C TYR A 216 -3.07 22.66 -29.72
N ALA A 217 -3.15 22.21 -28.46
CA ALA A 217 -4.05 22.79 -27.47
C ALA A 217 -3.42 23.96 -26.72
N LEU A 218 -2.12 23.90 -26.41
CA LEU A 218 -1.44 24.93 -25.61
C LEU A 218 -0.46 25.80 -26.43
N GLY A 219 -0.22 25.48 -27.70
CA GLY A 219 0.73 26.21 -28.54
C GLY A 219 2.21 26.02 -28.16
N ILE A 220 2.50 25.04 -27.28
CA ILE A 220 3.84 24.79 -26.73
C ILE A 220 4.56 23.80 -27.63
N ARG A 221 5.73 24.20 -28.16
CA ARG A 221 6.60 23.30 -28.92
C ARG A 221 7.73 22.84 -28.03
N ILE A 222 7.81 21.53 -27.78
CA ILE A 222 8.95 20.92 -27.12
C ILE A 222 10.03 20.75 -28.18
N ILE A 223 11.05 21.61 -28.14
CA ILE A 223 12.22 21.46 -29.00
C ILE A 223 13.17 20.51 -28.27
N ARG A 224 13.42 19.35 -28.88
CA ARG A 224 14.40 18.38 -28.36
C ARG A 224 15.80 18.85 -28.77
N GLU A 225 16.32 19.87 -28.10
CA GLU A 225 17.74 20.22 -28.19
C GLU A 225 18.49 19.46 -27.10
N GLY A 226 18.98 18.26 -27.43
CA GLY A 226 19.81 17.47 -26.52
C GLY A 226 19.03 16.70 -25.44
N PRO A 227 19.76 15.99 -24.55
CA PRO A 227 19.24 14.84 -23.83
C PRO A 227 18.17 15.20 -22.80
N SER A 228 16.96 14.67 -22.95
CA SER A 228 15.77 15.09 -22.19
C SER A 228 15.27 14.09 -21.15
N SER A 229 16.01 13.00 -20.94
CA SER A 229 15.74 11.99 -19.92
C SER A 229 17.03 11.55 -19.22
N ASP A 230 16.91 11.06 -17.98
CA ASP A 230 18.04 10.45 -17.24
C ASP A 230 18.72 9.35 -18.08
N VAL A 231 17.94 8.64 -18.91
CA VAL A 231 18.39 7.64 -19.87
C VAL A 231 19.39 8.22 -20.88
N GLU A 232 19.21 9.45 -21.36
CA GLU A 232 20.02 10.01 -22.44
C GLU A 232 21.35 10.62 -21.95
N TYR A 233 21.39 11.11 -20.70
CA TYR A 233 22.67 11.48 -20.04
C TYR A 233 23.54 10.25 -19.77
N ILE A 234 22.93 9.14 -19.35
CA ILE A 234 23.64 7.85 -19.19
C ILE A 234 24.24 7.40 -20.53
N ILE A 235 23.54 7.63 -21.65
CA ILE A 235 23.86 7.03 -22.95
C ILE A 235 24.99 7.72 -23.73
N THR A 236 25.21 9.03 -23.57
CA THR A 236 26.25 9.76 -24.34
C THR A 236 27.70 9.28 -24.12
N GLY A 237 27.93 8.39 -23.14
CA GLY A 237 29.21 7.70 -22.93
C GLY A 237 29.12 6.18 -22.70
N MET A 238 27.98 5.55 -23.03
CA MET A 238 27.79 4.11 -22.82
C MET A 238 28.57 3.28 -23.83
N ASP A 239 29.44 2.39 -23.34
CA ASP A 239 29.96 1.28 -24.14
C ASP A 239 28.99 0.08 -24.11
N VAL A 240 29.28 -0.94 -24.94
CA VAL A 240 28.48 -2.16 -25.03
C VAL A 240 28.46 -2.92 -23.70
N LEU A 241 29.54 -2.87 -22.92
CA LEU A 241 29.64 -3.57 -21.64
C LEU A 241 28.69 -2.96 -20.60
N VAL A 242 28.67 -1.63 -20.49
CA VAL A 242 27.77 -0.88 -19.61
C VAL A 242 26.31 -1.14 -20.01
N LEU A 243 25.99 -1.16 -21.30
CA LEU A 243 24.64 -1.50 -21.77
C LEU A 243 24.21 -2.89 -21.28
N ILE A 244 25.07 -3.91 -21.45
CA ILE A 244 24.78 -5.26 -20.99
C ILE A 244 24.56 -5.27 -19.47
N LEU A 245 25.42 -4.60 -18.70
CA LEU A 245 25.28 -4.53 -17.25
C LEU A 245 23.97 -3.82 -16.84
N MET A 246 23.61 -2.71 -17.50
CA MET A 246 22.35 -2.02 -17.24
C MET A 246 21.13 -2.90 -17.56
N ILE A 247 21.15 -3.64 -18.68
CA ILE A 247 20.08 -4.59 -19.02
C ILE A 247 19.93 -5.65 -17.91
N LEU A 248 21.04 -6.18 -17.40
CA LEU A 248 21.00 -7.13 -16.28
C LEU A 248 20.41 -6.49 -15.02
N MET A 249 20.77 -5.23 -14.70
CA MET A 249 20.17 -4.50 -13.57
C MET A 249 18.66 -4.30 -13.77
N MET A 250 18.22 -3.94 -14.98
CA MET A 250 16.79 -3.76 -15.29
C MET A 250 15.97 -5.04 -15.11
N LEU A 251 16.53 -6.19 -15.51
CA LEU A 251 15.85 -7.48 -15.45
C LEU A 251 15.84 -8.09 -14.05
N PHE A 252 16.93 -7.98 -13.30
CA PHE A 252 17.13 -8.74 -12.06
C PHE A 252 17.06 -7.90 -10.77
N VAL A 253 17.19 -6.59 -10.89
CA VAL A 253 17.14 -5.67 -9.73
C VAL A 253 15.92 -4.78 -9.84
N VAL A 254 15.86 -3.93 -10.86
CA VAL A 254 14.87 -2.86 -10.98
C VAL A 254 13.45 -3.41 -11.09
N GLY A 255 13.20 -4.20 -12.15
CA GLY A 255 11.89 -4.81 -12.37
C GLY A 255 11.36 -5.55 -11.13
N PRO A 256 12.09 -6.52 -10.57
CA PRO A 256 11.62 -7.25 -9.40
C PRO A 256 11.40 -6.38 -8.16
N CYS A 257 12.34 -5.49 -7.82
CA CYS A 257 12.26 -4.69 -6.60
C CYS A 257 11.11 -3.69 -6.64
N GLU A 258 10.94 -2.99 -7.77
CA GLU A 258 9.84 -2.05 -7.95
C GLU A 258 8.48 -2.77 -8.01
N GLU A 259 8.36 -3.87 -8.76
CA GLU A 259 7.09 -4.58 -8.86
C GLU A 259 6.63 -5.15 -7.51
N ILE A 260 7.56 -5.66 -6.69
CA ILE A 260 7.25 -6.12 -5.34
C ILE A 260 6.76 -4.95 -4.47
N LEU A 261 7.39 -3.77 -4.57
CA LEU A 261 7.02 -2.59 -3.81
C LEU A 261 5.66 -2.01 -4.25
N PHE A 262 5.48 -1.75 -5.55
CA PHE A 262 4.30 -1.06 -6.05
C PHE A 262 3.11 -1.99 -6.27
N ARG A 263 3.30 -3.17 -6.85
CA ARG A 263 2.17 -4.05 -7.18
C ARG A 263 1.94 -5.02 -6.03
N GLY A 264 3.00 -5.68 -5.59
CA GLY A 264 2.95 -6.65 -4.50
C GLY A 264 2.53 -6.07 -3.16
N PHE A 265 3.00 -4.85 -2.84
CA PHE A 265 2.73 -4.20 -1.56
C PHE A 265 1.71 -3.05 -1.64
N MET A 266 2.00 -1.98 -2.38
CA MET A 266 1.14 -0.78 -2.42
C MET A 266 -0.24 -1.09 -3.01
N GLN A 267 -0.28 -1.56 -4.27
CA GLN A 267 -1.50 -1.82 -5.00
C GLN A 267 -2.32 -2.90 -4.31
N ARG A 268 -1.71 -4.02 -3.91
CA ARG A 268 -2.40 -5.08 -3.15
C ARG A 268 -3.10 -4.51 -1.92
N GLY A 269 -2.40 -3.71 -1.12
CA GLY A 269 -2.98 -3.08 0.07
C GLY A 269 -4.14 -2.13 -0.27
N LEU A 270 -3.95 -1.23 -1.23
CA LEU A 270 -4.96 -0.25 -1.63
C LEU A 270 -6.19 -0.88 -2.29
N VAL A 271 -6.01 -1.94 -3.09
CA VAL A 271 -7.12 -2.69 -3.71
C VAL A 271 -7.98 -3.34 -2.63
N ARG A 272 -7.38 -3.86 -1.56
CA ARG A 272 -8.13 -4.46 -0.44
C ARG A 272 -8.93 -3.47 0.40
N THR A 273 -8.66 -2.18 0.30
CA THR A 273 -9.29 -1.15 1.13
C THR A 273 -10.15 -0.17 0.36
N LEU A 274 -9.79 0.14 -0.88
CA LEU A 274 -10.44 1.13 -1.74
C LEU A 274 -11.09 0.49 -2.99
N GLY A 275 -10.91 -0.81 -3.19
CA GLY A 275 -11.38 -1.54 -4.35
C GLY A 275 -10.42 -1.47 -5.54
N ASP A 276 -10.70 -2.29 -6.56
CA ASP A 276 -9.82 -2.49 -7.72
C ASP A 276 -9.50 -1.17 -8.45
N THR A 277 -10.52 -0.37 -8.77
CA THR A 277 -10.37 0.85 -9.56
C THR A 277 -9.46 1.87 -8.87
N TRP A 278 -9.81 2.26 -7.63
CA TRP A 278 -9.06 3.28 -6.89
C TRP A 278 -7.68 2.77 -6.45
N GLY A 279 -7.57 1.50 -6.08
CA GLY A 279 -6.28 0.92 -5.69
C GLY A 279 -5.27 0.91 -6.82
N ILE A 280 -5.69 0.57 -8.04
CA ILE A 280 -4.84 0.61 -9.24
C ILE A 280 -4.51 2.06 -9.61
N LEU A 281 -5.52 2.94 -9.67
CA LEU A 281 -5.33 4.34 -10.08
C LEU A 281 -4.37 5.10 -9.15
N ILE A 282 -4.56 4.99 -7.84
CA ILE A 282 -3.69 5.68 -6.86
C ILE A 282 -2.26 5.14 -6.94
N THR A 283 -2.08 3.83 -7.08
CA THR A 283 -0.75 3.25 -7.28
C THR A 283 -0.08 3.81 -8.53
N ALA A 284 -0.81 3.91 -9.64
CA ALA A 284 -0.28 4.43 -10.89
C ALA A 284 0.09 5.91 -10.82
N ILE A 285 -0.71 6.73 -10.13
CA ILE A 285 -0.40 8.15 -9.90
C ILE A 285 0.86 8.30 -9.06
N ILE A 286 0.97 7.53 -7.96
CA ILE A 286 2.15 7.59 -7.08
C ILE A 286 3.40 7.12 -7.82
N PHE A 287 3.31 5.99 -8.53
CA PHE A 287 4.40 5.47 -9.35
C PHE A 287 4.87 6.52 -10.37
N ALA A 288 3.95 7.14 -11.09
CA ALA A 288 4.31 8.18 -12.05
C ALA A 288 4.96 9.39 -11.38
N ALA A 289 4.42 9.86 -10.24
CA ALA A 289 4.92 11.03 -9.55
C ALA A 289 6.35 10.86 -8.99
N ILE A 290 6.69 9.69 -8.43
CA ILE A 290 8.03 9.47 -7.87
C ILE A 290 9.12 9.42 -8.95
N HIS A 291 8.78 9.02 -10.17
CA HIS A 291 9.70 9.01 -11.32
C HIS A 291 9.99 10.42 -11.84
N LEU A 292 9.26 11.43 -11.37
CA LEU A 292 9.49 12.83 -11.71
C LEU A 292 10.33 13.57 -10.66
N VAL A 293 11.05 12.85 -9.79
CA VAL A 293 11.87 13.47 -8.73
C VAL A 293 12.97 14.39 -9.29
N THR A 294 13.45 14.14 -10.50
CA THR A 294 14.44 15.00 -11.15
C THR A 294 13.86 16.34 -11.61
N LEU A 295 12.53 16.46 -11.75
CA LEU A 295 11.89 17.74 -12.06
C LEU A 295 12.05 18.77 -10.95
N PHE A 296 12.37 18.35 -9.72
CA PHE A 296 12.64 19.29 -8.63
C PHE A 296 13.86 20.20 -8.91
N PHE A 297 14.77 19.83 -9.82
CA PHE A 297 15.83 20.74 -10.29
C PHE A 297 15.30 21.97 -11.04
N TYR A 298 14.09 21.88 -11.61
CA TYR A 298 13.43 22.96 -12.35
C TYR A 298 12.41 23.74 -11.51
N ILE A 299 12.33 23.50 -10.20
CA ILE A 299 11.29 24.09 -9.33
C ILE A 299 11.30 25.63 -9.31
N LEU A 300 12.47 26.24 -9.55
CA LEU A 300 12.63 27.70 -9.63
C LEU A 300 12.05 28.31 -10.92
N ASN A 301 11.68 27.48 -11.90
CA ASN A 301 10.98 27.89 -13.11
C ASN A 301 9.61 27.18 -13.18
N PRO A 302 8.56 27.73 -12.55
CA PRO A 302 7.27 27.07 -12.41
C PRO A 302 6.60 26.70 -13.74
N VAL A 303 6.78 27.53 -14.77
CA VAL A 303 6.20 27.28 -16.09
C VAL A 303 6.86 26.07 -16.75
N VAL A 304 8.20 26.03 -16.77
CA VAL A 304 8.95 24.88 -17.30
C VAL A 304 8.64 23.63 -16.49
N PHE A 305 8.61 23.73 -15.17
CA PHE A 305 8.26 22.62 -14.28
C PHE A 305 6.90 22.00 -14.65
N ILE A 306 5.84 22.81 -14.79
CA ILE A 306 4.49 22.32 -15.11
C ILE A 306 4.46 21.66 -16.49
N ILE A 307 5.12 22.26 -17.48
CA ILE A 307 5.15 21.70 -18.85
C ILE A 307 5.86 20.34 -18.85
N LEU A 308 7.03 20.24 -18.22
CA LEU A 308 7.78 18.99 -18.12
C LEU A 308 7.03 17.95 -17.28
N PHE A 309 6.35 18.38 -16.21
CA PHE A 309 5.50 17.49 -15.42
C PHE A 309 4.42 16.87 -16.29
N ILE A 310 3.66 17.67 -17.04
CA ILE A 310 2.59 17.16 -17.92
C ILE A 310 3.17 16.23 -18.98
N TYR A 311 4.28 16.62 -19.61
CA TYR A 311 4.94 15.87 -20.67
C TYR A 311 5.42 14.48 -20.20
N LEU A 312 6.11 14.41 -19.05
CA LEU A 312 6.69 13.18 -18.53
C LEU A 312 5.69 12.33 -17.73
N PHE A 313 4.69 12.94 -17.08
CA PHE A 313 3.73 12.21 -16.26
C PHE A 313 2.89 11.23 -17.10
N ALA A 314 2.47 11.65 -18.30
CA ALA A 314 1.63 10.87 -19.21
C ALA A 314 2.18 9.48 -19.57
N PRO A 315 3.44 9.34 -20.04
CA PRO A 315 4.01 8.02 -20.32
C PRO A 315 4.17 7.15 -19.06
N TYR A 316 4.60 7.72 -17.93
CA TYR A 316 4.77 6.95 -16.68
C TYR A 316 3.45 6.45 -16.11
N ILE A 317 2.39 7.26 -16.12
CA ILE A 317 1.07 6.80 -15.65
C ILE A 317 0.51 5.74 -16.59
N ALA A 318 0.73 5.84 -17.90
CA ALA A 318 0.27 4.86 -18.89
C ALA A 318 0.90 3.48 -18.63
N ILE A 319 2.23 3.40 -18.51
CA ILE A 319 2.91 2.13 -18.22
C ILE A 319 2.51 1.58 -16.85
N SER A 320 2.37 2.44 -15.83
CA SER A 320 1.98 1.96 -14.50
C SER A 320 0.56 1.44 -14.44
N LEU A 321 -0.39 2.04 -15.16
CA LEU A 321 -1.75 1.52 -15.30
C LEU A 321 -1.74 0.16 -15.98
N MET A 322 -0.95 -0.01 -17.06
CA MET A 322 -0.81 -1.29 -17.75
C MET A 322 -0.29 -2.38 -16.80
N LEU A 323 0.80 -2.11 -16.08
CA LEU A 323 1.39 -3.04 -15.11
C LEU A 323 0.41 -3.37 -13.97
N GLY A 324 -0.32 -2.36 -13.47
CA GLY A 324 -1.30 -2.56 -12.41
C GLY A 324 -2.51 -3.41 -12.85
N LEU A 325 -3.03 -3.17 -14.05
CA LEU A 325 -4.09 -3.98 -14.66
C LEU A 325 -3.61 -5.40 -14.94
N MET A 326 -2.38 -5.55 -15.44
CA MET A 326 -1.75 -6.84 -15.69
C MET A 326 -1.58 -7.64 -14.40
N PHE A 327 -1.09 -7.03 -13.32
CA PHE A 327 -1.00 -7.66 -12.00
C PHE A 327 -2.36 -8.18 -11.52
N ARG A 328 -3.43 -7.39 -11.72
CA ARG A 328 -4.79 -7.82 -11.37
C ARG A 328 -5.27 -8.98 -12.26
N TRP A 329 -5.02 -8.91 -13.57
CA TRP A 329 -5.38 -9.93 -14.54
C TRP A 329 -4.65 -11.27 -14.29
N ARG A 330 -3.37 -11.21 -13.88
CA ARG A 330 -2.57 -12.39 -13.51
C ARG A 330 -2.79 -12.86 -12.07
N ASN A 331 -3.98 -12.60 -11.51
CA ASN A 331 -4.37 -13.05 -10.18
C ASN A 331 -3.39 -12.64 -9.06
N GLU A 332 -2.79 -11.45 -9.17
CA GLU A 332 -1.82 -10.91 -8.21
C GLU A 332 -0.52 -11.73 -8.13
N ASN A 333 -0.15 -12.39 -9.22
CA ASN A 333 1.17 -12.96 -9.45
C ASN A 333 2.08 -11.93 -10.15
N LEU A 334 3.33 -11.81 -9.70
CA LEU A 334 4.28 -10.81 -10.17
C LEU A 334 5.19 -11.28 -11.30
N ILE A 335 5.23 -12.57 -11.66
CA ILE A 335 6.22 -13.09 -12.64
C ILE A 335 6.10 -12.36 -13.97
N ALA A 336 4.92 -12.41 -14.60
CA ALA A 336 4.73 -11.80 -15.90
C ALA A 336 4.90 -10.27 -15.83
N VAL A 337 4.45 -9.62 -14.74
CA VAL A 337 4.56 -8.17 -14.54
C VAL A 337 6.02 -7.73 -14.41
N THR A 338 6.81 -8.48 -13.62
CA THR A 338 8.24 -8.26 -13.42
C THR A 338 9.00 -8.42 -14.72
N VAL A 339 8.69 -9.48 -15.50
CA VAL A 339 9.28 -9.69 -16.82
C VAL A 339 8.89 -8.57 -17.77
N THR A 340 7.62 -8.15 -17.81
CA THR A 340 7.17 -7.01 -18.62
C THR A 340 7.96 -5.77 -18.30
N HIS A 341 8.07 -5.40 -17.02
CA HIS A 341 8.76 -4.19 -16.62
C HIS A 341 10.26 -4.25 -16.93
N GLY A 342 10.96 -5.32 -16.51
CA GLY A 342 12.40 -5.43 -16.74
C GLY A 342 12.78 -5.49 -18.23
N VAL A 343 11.99 -6.21 -19.05
CA VAL A 343 12.20 -6.29 -20.50
C VAL A 343 11.85 -4.96 -21.18
N TYR A 344 10.77 -4.29 -20.75
CA TYR A 344 10.41 -2.96 -21.24
C TYR A 344 11.57 -1.98 -21.01
N ASN A 345 12.10 -1.88 -19.78
CA ASN A 345 13.22 -0.99 -19.48
C ASN A 345 14.46 -1.35 -20.32
N SER A 346 14.78 -2.64 -20.42
CA SER A 346 15.91 -3.12 -21.24
C SER A 346 15.77 -2.75 -22.72
N LEU A 347 14.56 -2.88 -23.28
CA LEU A 347 14.28 -2.50 -24.66
C LEU A 347 14.39 -0.99 -24.85
N THR A 348 13.91 -0.17 -23.90
CA THR A 348 14.06 1.30 -23.99
C THR A 348 15.53 1.71 -24.03
N LEU A 349 16.38 1.11 -23.18
CA LEU A 349 17.83 1.34 -23.19
C LEU A 349 18.47 0.92 -24.52
N LEU A 350 18.11 -0.28 -25.02
CA LEU A 350 18.64 -0.80 -26.28
C LEU A 350 18.25 0.10 -27.46
N ILE A 351 16.97 0.50 -27.56
CA ILE A 351 16.48 1.38 -28.62
C ILE A 351 17.20 2.73 -28.56
N ALA A 352 17.35 3.30 -27.38
CA ALA A 352 18.05 4.58 -27.20
C ALA A 352 19.54 4.48 -27.56
N PHE A 353 20.21 3.39 -27.16
CA PHE A 353 21.60 3.12 -27.56
C PHE A 353 21.77 2.97 -29.07
N LEU A 354 20.88 2.22 -29.73
CA LEU A 354 20.90 2.07 -31.19
C LEU A 354 20.62 3.39 -31.90
N PHE A 355 19.68 4.18 -31.40
CA PHE A 355 19.38 5.50 -31.97
C PHE A 355 20.64 6.38 -32.03
N MET A 356 21.41 6.44 -30.93
CA MET A 356 22.65 7.23 -30.84
C MET A 356 23.83 6.67 -31.65
N LEU A 357 23.83 5.37 -31.98
CA LEU A 357 24.86 4.80 -32.85
C LEU A 357 24.65 5.15 -34.33
N PHE A 358 23.39 5.36 -34.73
CA PHE A 358 23.00 5.52 -36.13
C PHE A 358 22.54 6.94 -36.50
N TYR A 359 22.30 7.81 -35.52
CA TYR A 359 21.99 9.23 -35.64
C TYR A 359 22.85 10.03 -34.68
#